data_AF-A0A241VJI3-F1
#
_entry.id   AF-A0A241VJI3-F1
#
_cell.length_a   1.000
_cell.length_b   1.000
_cell.length_c   1.000
_cell.angle_alpha   90.00
_cell.angle_beta   90.00
_cell.angle_gamma   90.00
#
_symmetry.space_group_name_H-M   'P 1'
#
loop_
_entity.id
_entity.type
_entity.pdbx_description
1 polymer ?
#
loop_
_entity_poly.entity_id
_entity_poly.type
_entity_poly.pdbx_seq_one_letter_code
_entity_poly.pdbx_strand_id
1 'polypeptide(L)'
;MKKIFLAITALMMGCHAFAATATSSIPMSVEIAKQCTFSNVASEIILKEDGSDTTAGYTVTCNTPYSISTDNAKWYEGWYSYISNAQNEWLKTGVGTRAVRDNTLVTLHAGTPLARPGYSVDDYEVSIHVSTPITATTRAGVYTDTYLISVYY
;
A
#
# COMPACT_ATOMS: atom_id res chain seq x y z
N MET A 1 87.29 34.00 -52.32
CA MET A 1 86.68 35.30 -51.96
C MET A 1 85.17 35.13 -51.93
N LYS A 2 84.52 35.48 -50.79
CA LYS A 2 83.10 35.89 -50.63
C LYS A 2 82.03 34.91 -51.19
N LYS A 3 81.03 34.45 -50.44
CA LYS A 3 80.18 35.19 -49.51
C LYS A 3 79.61 34.24 -48.44
N ILE A 4 79.74 34.68 -47.20
CA ILE A 4 78.88 34.32 -46.08
C ILE A 4 77.46 34.77 -46.44
N PHE A 5 76.48 33.88 -46.30
CA PHE A 5 75.09 34.29 -46.04
C PHE A 5 74.50 33.41 -44.94
N LEU A 6 74.24 34.11 -43.83
CA LEU A 6 73.44 33.75 -42.67
C LEU A 6 72.05 33.24 -43.11
N ALA A 7 71.55 32.16 -42.51
CA ALA A 7 70.12 31.85 -42.53
C ALA A 7 69.70 31.12 -41.23
N ILE A 8 69.42 31.96 -40.23
CA ILE A 8 68.32 31.91 -39.26
C ILE A 8 67.86 30.50 -38.81
N THR A 9 68.24 30.17 -37.58
CA THR A 9 67.65 29.14 -36.73
C THR A 9 66.16 29.42 -36.51
N ALA A 10 65.27 28.71 -37.19
CA ALA A 10 63.85 28.69 -36.81
C ALA A 10 63.65 27.60 -35.75
N LEU A 11 63.76 28.00 -34.48
CA LEU A 11 63.27 27.21 -33.35
C LEU A 11 61.74 27.18 -33.48
N MET A 12 61.18 26.15 -34.13
CA MET A 12 59.76 25.84 -34.04
C MET A 12 59.49 25.40 -32.60
N MET A 13 59.27 26.38 -31.73
CA MET A 13 58.60 26.22 -30.46
C MET A 13 57.20 25.71 -30.82
N GLY A 14 57.04 24.38 -30.83
CA GLY A 14 55.74 23.74 -31.02
C GLY A 14 54.83 24.20 -29.90
N CYS A 15 54.01 25.21 -30.19
CA CYS A 15 52.96 25.68 -29.32
C CYS A 15 52.09 24.47 -28.99
N HIS A 16 52.21 23.93 -27.78
CA HIS A 16 51.27 22.95 -27.30
C HIS A 16 49.96 23.72 -27.15
N ALA A 17 49.03 23.50 -28.06
CA ALA A 17 47.67 23.99 -27.88
C ALA A 17 47.13 23.33 -26.62
N PHE A 18 47.21 24.02 -25.48
CA PHE A 18 46.52 23.57 -24.28
C PHE A 18 45.03 23.63 -24.59
N ALA A 19 44.36 22.48 -24.48
CA ALA A 19 42.90 22.47 -24.52
C ALA A 19 42.40 23.40 -23.43
N ALA A 20 41.66 24.46 -23.82
CA ALA A 20 41.20 25.50 -22.90
C ALA A 20 40.13 25.01 -21.91
N THR A 21 39.69 23.75 -22.04
CA THR A 21 38.66 23.16 -21.19
C THR A 21 38.93 21.67 -21.01
N ALA A 22 38.88 21.21 -19.76
CA ALA A 22 38.80 19.80 -19.41
C ALA A 22 37.45 19.55 -18.73
N THR A 23 36.72 18.53 -19.17
CA THR A 23 35.42 18.14 -18.60
C THR A 23 35.48 16.71 -18.08
N SER A 24 34.74 16.45 -17.00
CA SER A 24 34.56 15.14 -16.40
C SER A 24 33.13 15.04 -15.87
N SER A 25 32.58 13.82 -15.80
CA SER A 25 31.25 13.55 -15.25
C SER A 25 31.30 12.31 -14.36
N ILE A 26 30.47 12.31 -13.31
CA ILE A 26 30.27 11.16 -12.41
C ILE A 26 28.79 10.78 -12.50
N PRO A 27 28.45 9.54 -12.90
CA PRO A 27 27.06 9.11 -12.90
C PRO A 27 26.56 8.94 -11.46
N MET A 28 25.31 9.35 -11.22
CA MET A 28 24.63 9.19 -9.93
C MET A 28 23.30 8.47 -10.16
N SER A 29 22.96 7.53 -9.29
CA SER A 29 21.71 6.77 -9.35
C SER A 29 21.21 6.42 -7.95
N VAL A 30 19.88 6.32 -7.80
CA VAL A 30 19.21 5.77 -6.62
C VAL A 30 18.10 4.84 -7.10
N GLU A 31 17.95 3.70 -6.44
CA GLU A 31 16.85 2.77 -6.67
C GLU A 31 15.82 2.93 -5.53
N ILE A 32 14.55 3.08 -5.89
CA ILE A 32 13.43 3.14 -4.96
C ILE A 32 12.60 1.88 -5.14
N ALA A 33 12.61 1.00 -4.14
CA ALA A 33 11.79 -0.22 -4.16
C ALA A 33 10.30 0.11 -4.05
N LYS A 34 9.46 -0.74 -4.62
CA LYS A 34 8.02 -0.73 -4.39
C LYS A 34 7.70 -1.02 -2.93
N GLN A 35 6.83 -0.22 -2.32
CA GLN A 35 6.51 -0.30 -0.91
C GLN A 35 5.06 0.13 -0.67
N CYS A 36 4.39 -0.60 0.22
CA CYS A 36 3.11 -0.23 0.81
C CYS A 36 3.15 -0.41 2.32
N THR A 37 2.49 0.48 3.06
CA THR A 37 2.41 0.42 4.53
C THR A 37 0.98 0.65 5.02
N PHE A 38 0.61 -0.04 6.09
CA PHE A 38 -0.61 0.23 6.83
C PHE A 38 -0.33 1.18 8.00
N SER A 39 -1.26 2.07 8.27
CA SER A 39 -1.28 2.93 9.47
C SER A 39 -2.72 3.15 9.93
N ASN A 40 -2.88 3.71 11.13
CA ASN A 40 -4.19 4.00 11.73
C ASN A 40 -5.15 2.79 11.75
N VAL A 41 -4.61 1.57 11.82
CA VAL A 41 -5.43 0.35 11.87
C VAL A 41 -6.10 0.31 13.24
N ALA A 42 -7.43 0.23 13.26
CA ALA A 42 -8.17 0.04 14.50
C ALA A 42 -7.65 -1.19 15.26
N SER A 43 -7.38 -1.03 16.55
CA SER A 43 -6.87 -2.12 17.39
C SER A 43 -7.93 -3.17 17.71
N GLU A 44 -9.20 -2.78 17.71
CA GLU A 44 -10.35 -3.64 17.98
C GLU A 44 -11.62 -3.07 17.32
N ILE A 45 -12.58 -3.93 16.98
CA ILE A 45 -13.92 -3.56 16.54
C ILE A 45 -14.94 -4.26 17.46
N ILE A 46 -15.59 -3.48 18.33
CA ILE A 46 -16.57 -4.00 19.29
C ILE A 46 -17.97 -3.88 18.69
N LEU A 47 -18.58 -5.01 18.35
CA LEU A 47 -19.91 -5.04 17.75
C LEU A 47 -20.99 -4.75 18.79
N LYS A 48 -22.02 -4.03 18.36
CA LYS A 48 -23.19 -3.70 19.18
C LYS A 48 -24.20 -4.85 19.17
N GLU A 49 -24.80 -5.11 20.33
CA GLU A 49 -25.79 -6.18 20.51
C GLU A 49 -27.10 -5.94 19.74
N ASP A 50 -27.43 -4.68 19.46
CA ASP A 50 -28.64 -4.28 18.74
C ASP A 50 -28.58 -4.52 17.23
N GLY A 51 -27.44 -4.96 16.71
CA GLY A 51 -27.22 -5.17 15.28
C GLY A 51 -27.00 -3.89 14.46
N SER A 52 -26.81 -2.74 15.12
CA SER A 52 -26.42 -1.52 14.42
C SER A 52 -24.94 -1.54 14.03
N ASP A 53 -24.61 -0.78 12.98
CA ASP A 53 -23.24 -0.71 12.47
C ASP A 53 -22.27 -0.14 13.51
N THR A 54 -21.12 -0.79 13.58
CA THR A 54 -19.91 -0.29 14.22
C THR A 54 -18.90 0.01 13.13
N THR A 55 -18.35 1.23 13.13
CA THR A 55 -17.38 1.66 12.13
C THR A 55 -15.97 1.68 12.70
N ALA A 56 -15.01 1.35 11.84
CA ALA A 56 -13.58 1.38 12.09
C ALA A 56 -12.85 1.81 10.82
N GLY A 57 -11.54 2.00 10.87
CA GLY A 57 -10.79 2.39 9.69
C GLY A 57 -9.33 1.95 9.71
N TYR A 58 -8.70 2.12 8.54
CA TYR A 58 -7.27 1.95 8.33
C TYR A 58 -6.82 2.79 7.13
N THR A 59 -5.54 3.11 7.10
CA THR A 59 -4.90 3.88 6.02
C THR A 59 -3.87 3.01 5.31
N VAL A 60 -3.88 3.03 3.98
CA VAL A 60 -2.87 2.40 3.12
C VAL A 60 -2.08 3.48 2.40
N THR A 61 -0.74 3.44 2.48
CA THR A 61 0.14 4.33 1.73
C THR A 61 1.03 3.51 0.83
N CYS A 62 1.06 3.81 -0.46
CA CYS A 62 1.84 3.07 -1.45
C CYS A 62 2.58 4.00 -2.42
N ASN A 63 3.81 3.64 -2.82
CA ASN A 63 4.59 4.34 -3.85
C ASN A 63 4.50 3.69 -5.24
N THR A 64 3.50 2.83 -5.45
CA THR A 64 3.24 2.07 -6.67
C THR A 64 1.74 1.78 -6.75
N PRO A 65 1.16 1.52 -7.94
CA PRO A 65 -0.20 0.99 -8.04
C PRO A 65 -0.32 -0.31 -7.24
N TYR A 66 -1.50 -0.53 -6.66
CA TYR A 66 -1.78 -1.69 -5.84
C TYR A 66 -3.23 -2.12 -6.00
N SER A 67 -3.53 -3.34 -5.54
CA SER A 67 -4.90 -3.83 -5.40
C SER A 67 -5.16 -4.24 -3.97
N ILE A 68 -6.37 -4.04 -3.47
CA ILE A 68 -6.77 -4.36 -2.10
C ILE A 68 -8.00 -5.28 -2.06
N SER A 69 -7.97 -6.28 -1.19
CA SER A 69 -9.12 -7.13 -0.86
C SER A 69 -9.17 -7.37 0.63
N THR A 70 -10.34 -7.76 1.12
CA THR A 70 -10.55 -8.00 2.54
C THR A 70 -11.19 -9.36 2.76
N ASP A 71 -10.99 -9.91 3.96
CA ASP A 71 -11.47 -11.23 4.32
C ASP A 71 -11.66 -11.31 5.85
N ASN A 72 -12.03 -12.49 6.32
CA ASN A 72 -12.21 -12.83 7.71
C ASN A 72 -11.47 -14.14 8.00
N ALA A 73 -10.77 -14.22 9.13
CA ALA A 73 -9.96 -15.40 9.47
C ALA A 73 -10.81 -16.66 9.64
N LYS A 74 -12.09 -16.52 10.03
CA LYS A 74 -13.06 -17.61 10.16
C LYS A 74 -14.01 -17.70 8.97
N TRP A 75 -13.60 -17.29 7.76
CA TRP A 75 -14.38 -17.55 6.56
C TRP A 75 -14.19 -18.99 6.07
N TYR A 76 -15.31 -19.70 5.79
CA TYR A 76 -15.33 -21.11 5.37
C TYR A 76 -16.12 -21.28 4.08
N GLU A 77 -15.85 -20.42 3.10
CA GLU A 77 -16.56 -20.35 1.81
C GLU A 77 -17.97 -19.73 1.89
N GLY A 78 -18.43 -19.20 0.76
CA GLY A 78 -19.72 -18.50 0.64
C GLY A 78 -19.62 -16.98 0.79
N TRP A 79 -20.78 -16.33 0.94
CA TRP A 79 -20.91 -14.86 0.86
C TRP A 79 -21.06 -14.18 2.22
N TYR A 80 -20.98 -14.93 3.32
CA TYR A 80 -21.30 -14.44 4.66
C TYR A 80 -20.06 -14.48 5.56
N SER A 81 -19.93 -13.45 6.37
CA SER A 81 -18.96 -13.37 7.46
C SER A 81 -19.62 -13.79 8.77
N TYR A 82 -18.83 -14.35 9.68
CA TYR A 82 -19.31 -14.81 10.97
C TYR A 82 -18.28 -14.56 12.07
N ILE A 83 -18.78 -14.32 13.28
CA ILE A 83 -17.98 -14.43 14.50
C ILE A 83 -18.38 -15.72 15.23
N SER A 84 -17.44 -16.34 15.92
CA SER A 84 -17.72 -17.56 16.68
C SER A 84 -17.12 -17.55 18.08
N ASN A 85 -17.79 -18.25 19.00
CA ASN A 85 -17.30 -18.44 20.36
C ASN A 85 -16.48 -19.74 20.50
N ALA A 86 -15.95 -19.99 21.70
CA ALA A 86 -15.15 -21.17 22.01
C ALA A 86 -15.93 -22.51 21.89
N GLN A 87 -17.26 -22.47 21.80
CA GLN A 87 -18.14 -23.64 21.63
C GLN A 87 -18.54 -23.86 20.16
N ASN A 88 -17.96 -23.11 19.22
CA ASN A 88 -18.33 -23.10 17.80
C ASN A 88 -19.80 -22.74 17.54
N GLU A 89 -20.39 -21.87 18.37
CA GLU A 89 -21.61 -21.16 17.99
C GLU A 89 -21.24 -19.98 17.09
N TRP A 90 -22.10 -19.67 16.13
CA TRP A 90 -21.83 -18.66 15.10
C TRP A 90 -22.87 -17.57 15.14
N LEU A 91 -22.42 -16.32 15.07
CA LEU A 91 -23.28 -15.19 14.77
C LEU A 91 -22.91 -14.68 13.39
N LYS A 92 -23.91 -14.61 12.51
CA LYS A 92 -23.75 -14.03 11.19
C LYS A 92 -23.49 -12.54 11.33
N THR A 93 -22.57 -12.02 10.52
CA THR A 93 -22.21 -10.60 10.48
C THR A 93 -22.39 -10.04 9.08
N GLY A 94 -22.76 -8.77 9.00
CA GLY A 94 -22.59 -7.96 7.80
C GLY A 94 -21.26 -7.22 7.92
N VAL A 95 -20.41 -7.32 6.90
CA VAL A 95 -19.12 -6.62 6.82
C VAL A 95 -19.09 -5.88 5.50
N GLY A 96 -18.79 -4.59 5.54
CA GLY A 96 -18.58 -3.76 4.37
C GLY A 96 -17.34 -2.92 4.54
N THR A 97 -16.58 -2.72 3.47
CA THR A 97 -15.47 -1.77 3.46
C THR A 97 -15.53 -0.90 2.23
N ARG A 98 -15.28 0.39 2.44
CA ARG A 98 -15.25 1.39 1.37
C ARG A 98 -13.99 2.23 1.47
N ALA A 99 -13.47 2.63 0.32
CA ALA A 99 -12.51 3.73 0.31
C ALA A 99 -13.23 5.04 0.58
N VAL A 100 -12.67 5.86 1.47
CA VAL A 100 -13.28 7.13 1.90
C VAL A 100 -13.35 8.12 0.74
N ARG A 101 -12.33 8.15 -0.10
CA ARG A 101 -12.17 9.13 -1.19
C ARG A 101 -13.30 9.10 -2.23
N ASP A 102 -13.71 7.90 -2.64
CA ASP A 102 -14.61 7.71 -3.78
C ASP A 102 -15.78 6.76 -3.49
N ASN A 103 -15.92 6.33 -2.24
CA ASN A 103 -16.96 5.42 -1.78
C ASN A 103 -16.98 4.06 -2.51
N THR A 104 -15.90 3.69 -3.19
CA THR A 104 -15.81 2.40 -3.88
C THR A 104 -15.66 1.28 -2.87
N LEU A 105 -16.46 0.22 -3.04
CA LEU A 105 -16.43 -0.95 -2.18
C LEU A 105 -15.15 -1.76 -2.39
N VAL A 106 -14.56 -2.21 -1.30
CA VAL A 106 -13.52 -3.23 -1.29
C VAL A 106 -14.21 -4.58 -1.19
N THR A 107 -13.77 -5.53 -2.03
CA THR A 107 -14.37 -6.87 -2.05
C THR A 107 -14.03 -7.62 -0.76
N LEU A 108 -15.03 -8.35 -0.24
CA LEU A 108 -14.92 -9.23 0.92
C LEU A 108 -14.98 -10.69 0.44
N HIS A 109 -14.09 -11.54 0.95
CA HIS A 109 -13.97 -12.98 0.68
C HIS A 109 -13.58 -13.36 -0.77
N ALA A 110 -14.43 -12.99 -1.72
CA ALA A 110 -14.28 -13.38 -3.12
C ALA A 110 -14.75 -12.27 -4.06
N GLY A 111 -13.96 -12.01 -5.10
CA GLY A 111 -14.22 -11.00 -6.10
C GLY A 111 -12.93 -10.40 -6.64
N THR A 112 -13.07 -9.41 -7.52
CA THR A 112 -11.91 -8.68 -8.04
C THR A 112 -11.40 -7.72 -6.96
N PRO A 113 -10.13 -7.83 -6.52
CA PRO A 113 -9.54 -6.85 -5.63
C PRO A 113 -9.63 -5.44 -6.22
N LEU A 114 -9.89 -4.45 -5.36
CA LEU A 114 -10.05 -3.08 -5.78
C LEU A 114 -8.70 -2.49 -6.20
N ALA A 115 -8.56 -2.20 -7.49
CA ALA A 115 -7.36 -1.57 -8.03
C ALA A 115 -7.28 -0.09 -7.65
N ARG A 116 -6.08 0.36 -7.29
CA ARG A 116 -5.77 1.73 -6.88
C ARG A 116 -4.56 2.24 -7.67
N PRO A 117 -4.57 3.51 -8.09
CA PRO A 117 -3.43 4.08 -8.81
C PRO A 117 -2.16 4.12 -7.95
N GLY A 118 -2.30 4.11 -6.63
CA GLY A 118 -1.18 4.27 -5.70
C GLY A 118 -0.58 5.67 -5.76
N TYR A 119 0.68 5.78 -5.33
CA TYR A 119 1.36 7.08 -5.15
C TYR A 119 0.57 8.04 -4.26
N SER A 120 -0.17 7.47 -3.33
CA SER A 120 -1.17 8.15 -2.51
C SER A 120 -1.24 7.54 -1.13
N VAL A 121 -1.86 8.32 -0.24
CA VAL A 121 -2.41 7.86 1.04
C VAL A 121 -3.90 7.66 0.80
N ASP A 122 -4.39 6.44 1.00
CA ASP A 122 -5.80 6.08 0.81
C ASP A 122 -6.39 5.58 2.14
N ASP A 123 -7.47 6.24 2.58
CA ASP A 123 -8.20 5.86 3.78
C ASP A 123 -9.38 4.94 3.47
N TYR A 124 -9.61 3.98 4.35
CA TYR A 124 -10.67 3.00 4.25
C TYR A 124 -11.50 2.98 5.52
N GLU A 125 -12.81 2.91 5.35
CA GLU A 125 -13.76 2.74 6.44
C GLU A 125 -14.38 1.34 6.35
N VAL A 126 -14.36 0.65 7.47
CA VAL A 126 -14.96 -0.66 7.69
C VAL A 126 -16.24 -0.47 8.49
N SER A 127 -17.33 -1.10 8.08
CA SER A 127 -18.60 -1.15 8.80
C SER A 127 -18.96 -2.61 9.08
N ILE A 128 -19.19 -2.94 10.36
CA ILE A 128 -19.53 -4.30 10.78
C ILE A 128 -20.71 -4.27 11.75
N HIS A 129 -21.63 -5.22 11.58
CA HIS A 129 -22.71 -5.48 12.53
C HIS A 129 -23.03 -6.97 12.64
N VAL A 130 -23.67 -7.37 13.74
CA VAL A 130 -24.33 -8.69 13.83
C VAL A 130 -25.64 -8.64 13.04
N SER A 131 -25.85 -9.57 12.11
CA SER A 131 -27.01 -9.56 11.21
C SER A 131 -28.34 -9.89 11.92
N THR A 132 -28.27 -10.44 13.12
CA THR A 132 -29.44 -10.69 13.97
C THR A 132 -29.12 -10.14 15.35
N PRO A 133 -30.00 -9.30 15.93
CA PRO A 133 -29.78 -8.76 17.28
C PRO A 133 -29.56 -9.86 18.30
N ILE A 134 -28.63 -9.61 19.22
CA ILE A 134 -28.34 -10.51 20.34
C ILE A 134 -29.51 -10.41 21.33
N THR A 135 -29.97 -11.56 21.82
CA THR A 135 -31.11 -11.65 22.76
C THR A 135 -30.74 -12.48 23.97
N ALA A 136 -31.61 -12.53 24.98
CA ALA A 136 -31.41 -13.34 26.18
C ALA A 136 -31.31 -14.86 25.92
N THR A 137 -31.72 -15.34 24.74
CA THR A 137 -31.56 -16.74 24.32
C THR A 137 -30.30 -16.99 23.51
N THR A 138 -29.60 -15.93 23.06
CA THR A 138 -28.28 -16.07 22.44
C THR A 138 -27.32 -16.64 23.47
N ARG A 139 -26.60 -17.69 23.11
CA ARG A 139 -25.69 -18.37 24.03
C ARG A 139 -24.63 -17.39 24.54
N ALA A 140 -24.44 -17.32 25.85
CA ALA A 140 -23.43 -16.47 26.44
C ALA A 140 -22.01 -16.94 26.05
N GLY A 141 -21.13 -15.98 25.79
CA GLY A 141 -19.73 -16.21 25.44
C GLY A 141 -19.14 -15.05 24.68
N VAL A 142 -17.82 -15.05 24.52
CA VAL A 142 -17.12 -14.08 23.68
C VAL A 142 -17.07 -14.63 22.26
N TYR A 143 -17.75 -13.94 21.34
CA TYR A 143 -17.71 -14.26 19.91
C TYR A 143 -16.64 -13.41 19.25
N THR A 144 -15.69 -14.05 18.58
CA THR A 144 -14.55 -13.37 17.97
C THR A 144 -14.36 -13.80 16.54
N ASP A 145 -13.73 -12.94 15.77
CA ASP A 145 -13.11 -13.23 14.48
C ASP A 145 -12.02 -12.19 14.23
N THR A 146 -11.24 -12.34 13.17
CA THR A 146 -10.21 -11.39 12.77
C THR A 146 -10.50 -10.90 11.36
N TYR A 147 -10.70 -9.60 11.22
CA TYR A 147 -10.81 -8.95 9.93
C TYR A 147 -9.42 -8.86 9.27
N LEU A 148 -9.32 -9.32 8.03
CA LEU A 148 -8.07 -9.43 7.28
C LEU A 148 -8.07 -8.44 6.12
N ILE A 149 -6.92 -7.82 5.89
CA ILE A 149 -6.70 -6.87 4.81
C ILE A 149 -5.46 -7.31 4.04
N SER A 150 -5.61 -7.46 2.72
CA SER A 150 -4.53 -7.87 1.82
C SER A 150 -4.31 -6.81 0.74
N VAL A 151 -3.06 -6.39 0.58
CA VAL A 151 -2.62 -5.43 -0.43
C VAL A 151 -1.56 -6.08 -1.33
N TYR A 152 -1.74 -5.99 -2.64
CA TYR A 152 -0.89 -6.62 -3.67
C TYR A 152 -0.30 -5.56 -4.61
N TYR A 153 1.01 -5.57 -4.87
CA TYR A 153 1.73 -4.52 -5.62
C TYR A 153 3.04 -4.98 -6.28
#